data_AF-A0A4V1LWF0-F1
#
_entry.id   AF-A0A4V1LWF0-F1
#
_cell.length_a   1.000
_cell.length_b   1.000
_cell.length_c   1.000
_cell.angle_alpha   90.00
_cell.angle_beta   90.00
_cell.angle_gamma   90.00
#
_symmetry.space_group_name_H-M   'P 1'
#
loop_
_entity.id
_entity.type
_entity.pdbx_description
1 polymer ?
#
loop_
_entity_poly.entity_id
_entity_poly.type
_entity_poly.pdbx_seq_one_letter_code
_entity_poly.pdbx_strand_id
1 'polypeptide(L)'
;MRLLSTLTLTSMITLSVAAAQTTMCFKENHKDMATIEKTKLDGGLCKGEKSVEDMKKDGWQIDDIKITSKENANNYIYIFKKPEPKQAVKQQVIPMAQHQEPMQKQVVVSNIDEAALEAKILQRLEQRKKEEIALKKKQIYIRKSKSGEKLYKNKCQSCHGKKGELKAKGLSRQINKLNLQDFTISIRDYNNGTYDRGAAFVMKPYATLMNDRDVKNVYVYLRSINQKKKEESKK
;
A
#
# COMPACT_ATOMS: atom_id res chain seq x y z
N MET A 1 75.32 -32.18 17.30
CA MET A 1 75.32 -30.81 17.86
C MET A 1 74.47 -29.96 16.94
N ARG A 2 73.20 -29.69 17.28
CA ARG A 2 72.68 -28.62 18.14
C ARG A 2 72.66 -27.23 17.46
N LEU A 3 71.40 -26.79 17.27
CA LEU A 3 70.84 -25.43 17.40
C LEU A 3 71.07 -24.42 16.28
N LEU A 4 69.94 -23.98 15.69
CA LEU A 4 69.49 -22.62 15.32
C LEU A 4 68.20 -22.82 14.49
N SER A 5 66.98 -22.88 15.06
CA SER A 5 66.16 -21.81 15.62
C SER A 5 66.07 -20.55 14.74
N THR A 6 65.12 -20.53 13.79
CA THR A 6 64.33 -19.32 13.52
C THR A 6 62.88 -19.67 13.18
N LEU A 7 62.04 -19.20 14.09
CA LEU A 7 60.59 -19.21 14.12
C LEU A 7 60.08 -18.15 13.12
N THR A 8 59.53 -18.55 11.98
CA THR A 8 58.73 -17.63 11.15
C THR A 8 57.25 -17.90 11.38
N LEU A 9 56.74 -17.19 12.39
CA LEU A 9 55.34 -17.06 12.75
C LEU A 9 54.56 -16.58 11.51
N THR A 10 53.90 -17.51 10.83
CA THR A 10 52.95 -17.20 9.76
C THR A 10 51.73 -16.56 10.41
N SER A 11 51.77 -15.24 10.55
CA SER A 11 50.63 -14.43 10.96
C SER A 11 49.54 -14.54 9.89
N MET A 12 48.64 -15.51 10.06
CA MET A 12 47.37 -15.51 9.34
C MET A 12 46.60 -14.27 9.79
N ILE A 13 46.65 -13.23 8.98
CA ILE A 13 45.72 -12.10 9.07
C ILE A 13 44.36 -12.69 8.72
N THR A 14 43.59 -13.06 9.74
CA THR A 14 42.15 -13.30 9.58
C THR A 14 41.53 -11.96 9.23
N LEU A 15 41.32 -11.73 7.93
CA LEU A 15 40.51 -10.61 7.45
C LEU A 15 39.07 -10.88 7.91
N SER A 16 38.72 -10.37 9.07
CA SER A 16 37.35 -10.42 9.60
C SER A 16 36.48 -9.52 8.71
N VAL A 17 35.85 -10.10 7.70
CA VAL A 17 34.82 -9.43 6.91
C VAL A 17 33.67 -9.13 7.87
N ALA A 18 33.44 -7.86 8.16
CA ALA A 18 32.24 -7.40 8.86
C ALA A 18 31.05 -7.68 7.94
N ALA A 19 30.42 -8.83 8.13
CA ALA A 19 29.22 -9.20 7.40
C ALA A 19 28.02 -8.68 8.20
N ALA A 20 27.25 -7.78 7.58
CA ALA A 20 25.95 -7.37 8.09
C ALA A 20 25.08 -8.63 8.32
N GLN A 21 24.81 -8.96 9.58
CA GLN A 21 24.08 -10.16 9.93
C GLN A 21 22.59 -9.94 9.66
N THR A 22 21.98 -10.82 8.87
CA THR A 22 20.52 -10.83 8.62
C THR A 22 19.92 -12.18 8.98
N THR A 23 18.67 -12.20 9.43
CA THR A 23 17.93 -13.44 9.69
C THR A 23 16.45 -13.26 9.38
N MET A 24 15.81 -14.31 8.90
CA MET A 24 14.39 -14.30 8.56
C MET A 24 13.61 -15.15 9.56
N CYS A 25 12.53 -14.59 10.11
CA CYS A 25 11.62 -15.31 10.99
C CYS A 25 10.18 -15.12 10.53
N PHE A 26 9.32 -16.11 10.72
CA PHE A 26 7.96 -16.07 10.19
C PHE A 26 6.93 -16.64 11.16
N LYS A 27 5.65 -16.34 10.89
CA LYS A 27 4.52 -16.99 11.54
C LYS A 27 3.38 -17.19 10.56
N GLU A 28 2.81 -18.38 10.52
CA GLU A 28 1.67 -18.68 9.67
C GLU A 28 0.37 -18.75 10.47
N ASN A 29 -0.75 -18.43 9.81
CA ASN A 29 -2.11 -18.56 10.30
C ASN A 29 -2.37 -17.86 11.65
N HIS A 30 -1.76 -16.70 11.88
CA HIS A 30 -1.95 -15.91 13.11
C HIS A 30 -3.18 -14.99 12.98
N LYS A 31 -4.10 -15.06 13.94
CA LYS A 31 -5.42 -14.39 13.86
C LYS A 31 -5.43 -12.96 14.37
N ASP A 32 -4.62 -12.66 15.39
CA ASP A 32 -4.68 -11.37 16.09
C ASP A 32 -3.47 -10.50 15.75
N MET A 33 -3.71 -9.39 15.05
CA MET A 33 -2.64 -8.46 14.68
C MET A 33 -1.99 -7.79 15.91
N ALA A 34 -2.68 -7.68 17.04
CA ALA A 34 -2.16 -7.02 18.24
C ALA A 34 -1.12 -7.89 18.98
N THR A 35 -1.15 -9.21 18.79
CA THR A 35 -0.29 -10.15 19.53
C THR A 35 0.94 -10.63 18.75
N ILE A 36 1.05 -10.29 17.46
CA ILE A 36 2.10 -10.85 16.60
C ILE A 36 3.52 -10.51 17.07
N GLU A 37 3.76 -9.30 17.59
CA GLU A 37 5.10 -8.91 18.04
C GLU A 37 5.57 -9.66 19.29
N LYS A 38 4.63 -10.18 20.08
CA LYS A 38 4.86 -10.97 21.30
C LYS A 38 4.83 -12.47 21.06
N THR A 39 4.38 -12.89 19.87
CA THR A 39 4.27 -14.31 19.51
C THR A 39 5.62 -14.83 19.08
N LYS A 40 5.97 -16.04 19.54
CA LYS A 40 7.20 -16.72 19.12
C LYS A 40 7.16 -17.04 17.62
N LEU A 41 8.21 -16.63 16.92
CA LEU A 41 8.36 -16.77 15.48
C LEU A 41 9.20 -17.99 15.13
N ASP A 42 8.85 -18.61 14.02
CA ASP A 42 9.52 -19.78 13.46
C ASP A 42 10.62 -19.34 12.47
N GLY A 43 11.54 -20.24 12.14
CA GLY A 43 12.63 -19.97 11.18
C GLY A 43 13.82 -19.17 11.72
N GLY A 44 14.90 -19.16 10.94
CA GLY A 44 16.12 -18.39 11.21
C GLY A 44 16.66 -18.56 12.63
N LEU A 45 17.00 -17.43 13.27
CA LEU A 45 17.42 -17.40 14.67
C LEU A 45 16.25 -17.44 15.66
N CYS A 46 15.00 -17.27 15.21
CA CYS A 46 13.85 -17.28 16.11
C CYS A 46 13.44 -18.68 16.54
N LYS A 47 13.58 -19.69 15.65
CA LYS A 47 13.46 -21.13 15.96
C LYS A 47 12.22 -21.57 16.76
N GLY A 48 11.14 -20.80 16.72
CA GLY A 48 9.94 -21.04 17.52
C GLY A 48 10.07 -20.62 18.99
N GLU A 49 11.18 -19.97 19.36
CA GLU A 49 11.53 -19.60 20.73
C GLU A 49 11.48 -18.08 20.97
N LYS A 50 11.87 -17.27 19.97
CA LYS A 50 11.96 -15.81 20.09
C LYS A 50 10.82 -15.09 19.37
N SER A 51 10.27 -14.08 20.02
CA SER A 51 9.33 -13.13 19.44
C SER A 51 10.05 -11.94 18.78
N VAL A 52 9.29 -11.04 18.12
CA VAL A 52 9.85 -9.78 17.61
C VAL A 52 10.43 -8.94 18.74
N GLU A 53 9.76 -8.89 19.89
CA GLU A 53 10.23 -8.17 21.07
C GLU A 53 11.54 -8.76 21.61
N ASP A 54 11.69 -10.08 21.62
CA ASP A 54 12.93 -10.73 22.07
C ASP A 54 14.08 -10.45 21.10
N MET A 55 13.81 -10.48 19.79
CA MET A 55 14.81 -10.13 18.78
C MET A 55 15.27 -8.67 18.95
N LYS A 56 14.35 -7.73 19.21
CA LYS A 56 14.69 -6.34 19.51
C LYS A 56 15.55 -6.21 20.78
N LYS A 57 15.23 -6.94 21.84
CA LYS A 57 16.04 -7.00 23.09
C LYS A 57 17.44 -7.55 22.84
N ASP A 58 17.59 -8.49 21.90
CA ASP A 58 18.87 -9.06 21.47
C ASP A 58 19.68 -8.16 20.51
N GLY A 59 19.19 -6.93 20.30
CA GLY A 59 19.84 -5.91 19.47
C GLY A 59 19.58 -6.05 17.97
N TRP A 60 18.57 -6.83 17.56
CA TRP A 60 18.17 -6.92 16.16
C TRP A 60 17.15 -5.82 15.81
N GLN A 61 17.28 -5.28 14.60
CA GLN A 61 16.35 -4.32 14.03
C GLN A 61 15.52 -5.01 12.94
N ILE A 62 14.25 -4.62 12.79
CA ILE A 62 13.42 -5.08 11.67
C ILE A 62 13.86 -4.30 10.43
N ASP A 63 14.34 -5.03 9.43
CA ASP A 63 14.73 -4.51 8.11
C ASP A 63 13.53 -4.47 7.16
N ASP A 64 12.71 -5.53 7.15
CA ASP A 64 11.47 -5.61 6.36
C ASP A 64 10.42 -6.53 7.01
N ILE A 65 9.15 -6.36 6.65
CA ILE A 65 8.03 -7.22 7.05
C ILE A 65 7.07 -7.45 5.88
N LYS A 66 6.81 -8.72 5.57
CA LYS A 66 5.79 -9.14 4.60
C LYS A 66 4.60 -9.74 5.33
N ILE A 67 3.40 -9.23 5.04
CA ILE A 67 2.14 -9.73 5.58
C ILE A 67 1.28 -10.23 4.42
N THR A 68 0.80 -11.47 4.50
CA THR A 68 -0.17 -12.02 3.55
C THR A 68 -1.40 -12.53 4.27
N SER A 69 -2.57 -12.08 3.83
CA SER A 69 -3.85 -12.49 4.42
C SER A 69 -4.39 -13.75 3.75
N LYS A 70 -4.77 -14.74 4.56
CA LYS A 70 -5.45 -15.97 4.15
C LYS A 70 -6.71 -16.13 4.99
N GLU A 71 -7.87 -15.92 4.37
CA GLU A 71 -9.18 -15.97 5.02
C GLU A 71 -9.28 -15.05 6.25
N ASN A 72 -9.28 -15.62 7.47
CA ASN A 72 -9.38 -14.96 8.77
C ASN A 72 -8.06 -14.97 9.57
N ALA A 73 -6.94 -15.25 8.90
CA ALA A 73 -5.62 -15.26 9.51
C ALA A 73 -4.58 -14.61 8.60
N ASN A 74 -3.47 -14.17 9.18
CA ASN A 74 -2.36 -13.55 8.48
C ASN A 74 -1.09 -14.39 8.65
N ASN A 75 -0.29 -14.43 7.59
CA ASN A 75 1.07 -14.91 7.62
C ASN A 75 2.02 -13.72 7.66
N TYR A 76 3.06 -13.81 8.46
CA TYR A 76 4.04 -12.77 8.70
C TYR A 76 5.43 -13.31 8.40
N ILE A 77 6.24 -12.55 7.68
CA ILE A 77 7.66 -12.84 7.47
C ILE A 77 8.42 -11.57 7.83
N TYR A 78 9.24 -11.64 8.88
CA TYR A 78 10.15 -10.60 9.33
C TYR A 78 11.55 -10.87 8.82
N ILE A 79 12.21 -9.84 8.31
CA ILE A 79 13.64 -9.83 8.03
C ILE A 79 14.27 -8.94 9.09
N PHE A 80 15.18 -9.51 9.88
CA PHE A 80 15.94 -8.81 10.89
C PHE A 80 17.36 -8.54 10.41
N LYS A 81 17.93 -7.41 10.83
CA LYS A 81 19.31 -7.02 10.60
C LYS A 81 19.95 -6.57 11.91
N LYS A 82 21.18 -7.01 12.18
CA LYS A 82 21.93 -6.54 13.35
C LYS A 82 22.79 -5.33 12.93
N PRO A 83 22.66 -4.17 13.59
CA PRO A 83 23.53 -3.04 13.33
C PRO A 83 24.95 -3.41 13.75
N GLU A 84 25.93 -3.12 12.90
CA GLU A 84 27.33 -3.33 13.26
C GLU A 84 27.72 -2.41 14.43
N PRO A 85 28.52 -2.89 15.39
CA PRO A 85 29.06 -2.04 16.42
C PRO A 85 29.97 -1.00 15.75
N LYS A 86 29.52 0.25 15.71
CA LYS A 86 30.37 1.38 15.32
C LYS A 86 31.52 1.43 16.32
N GLN A 87 32.72 1.06 15.87
CA GLN A 87 33.91 1.19 16.69
C GLN A 87 34.03 2.64 17.16
N ALA A 88 34.10 2.83 18.48
CA ALA A 88 34.35 4.13 19.08
C ALA A 88 35.74 4.60 18.61
N VAL A 89 35.77 5.55 17.68
CA VAL A 89 37.01 6.22 17.27
C VAL A 89 37.46 7.08 18.45
N LYS A 90 38.43 6.57 19.22
CA LYS A 90 39.17 7.38 20.20
C LYS A 90 39.98 8.41 19.42
N GLN A 91 39.63 9.68 19.61
CA GLN A 91 40.30 10.80 18.98
C GLN A 91 41.67 11.01 19.63
N GLN A 92 42.73 10.58 18.95
CA GLN A 92 44.09 11.02 19.22
C GLN A 92 44.37 12.24 18.33
N VAL A 93 44.54 13.39 18.98
CA VAL A 93 44.99 14.65 18.37
C VAL A 93 46.45 14.53 17.94
N ILE A 94 46.69 14.71 16.64
CA ILE A 94 48.00 15.06 16.07
C ILE A 94 47.77 16.36 15.28
N PRO A 95 48.58 17.41 15.45
CA PRO A 95 48.35 18.66 14.73
C PRO A 95 48.90 18.53 13.30
N MET A 96 48.07 18.84 12.31
CA MET A 96 48.51 19.05 10.93
C MET A 96 48.25 20.49 10.51
N ALA A 97 49.31 21.11 10.04
CA ALA A 97 49.35 22.44 9.47
C ALA A 97 48.60 22.49 8.13
N GLN A 98 47.91 23.62 7.94
CA GLN A 98 47.66 24.39 6.70
C GLN A 98 47.30 23.60 5.43
N HIS A 99 46.09 23.82 4.90
CA HIS A 99 45.82 24.39 3.57
C HIS A 99 44.29 24.61 3.39
N GLN A 100 43.94 25.59 2.56
CA GLN A 100 42.68 26.37 2.56
C GLN A 100 41.39 25.66 2.06
N GLU A 101 40.28 26.05 2.73
CA GLU A 101 38.83 26.16 2.38
C GLU A 101 38.41 26.04 0.88
N PRO A 102 37.17 25.55 0.56
CA PRO A 102 35.94 26.11 1.11
C PRO A 102 34.85 25.13 1.62
N MET A 103 34.37 25.47 2.82
CA MET A 103 32.97 25.48 3.24
C MET A 103 32.13 24.21 2.99
N GLN A 104 32.37 23.17 3.79
CA GLN A 104 31.31 22.21 4.11
C GLN A 104 30.43 22.80 5.22
N LYS A 105 29.18 23.08 4.85
CA LYS A 105 28.11 23.51 5.73
C LYS A 105 27.98 22.53 6.90
N GLN A 106 28.59 22.89 8.01
CA GLN A 106 28.46 22.22 9.30
C GLN A 106 26.98 22.17 9.65
N VAL A 107 26.36 20.99 9.51
CA VAL A 107 25.07 20.73 10.14
C VAL A 107 25.35 20.61 11.61
N VAL A 108 25.28 21.75 12.29
CA VAL A 108 25.18 21.83 13.73
C VAL A 108 23.90 21.09 14.12
N VAL A 109 24.03 19.83 14.53
CA VAL A 109 22.95 19.13 15.24
C VAL A 109 23.01 19.60 16.69
N SER A 110 22.57 20.83 16.93
CA SER A 110 22.29 21.35 18.27
C SER A 110 20.81 21.11 18.58
N ASN A 111 20.56 20.32 19.62
CA ASN A 111 19.25 20.06 20.24
C ASN A 111 18.10 19.82 19.25
N ILE A 112 18.07 18.61 18.68
CA ILE A 112 16.83 18.09 18.09
C ILE A 112 15.95 17.69 19.26
N ASP A 113 14.89 18.45 19.51
CA ASP A 113 13.77 18.00 20.32
C ASP A 113 13.17 16.77 19.64
N GLU A 114 13.49 15.59 20.18
CA GLU A 114 13.12 14.29 19.66
C GLU A 114 11.59 14.18 19.48
N ALA A 115 10.82 14.78 20.38
CA ALA A 115 9.36 14.83 20.30
C ALA A 115 8.86 15.68 19.11
N ALA A 116 9.51 16.81 18.84
CA ALA A 116 9.17 17.67 17.70
C ALA A 116 9.49 16.97 16.36
N LEU A 117 10.56 16.16 16.32
CA LEU A 117 10.92 15.38 15.14
C LEU A 117 9.95 14.20 14.92
N GLU A 118 9.60 13.45 15.96
CA GLU A 118 8.62 12.36 15.89
C GLU A 118 7.26 12.84 15.39
N ALA A 119 6.75 13.96 15.91
CA ALA A 119 5.48 14.55 15.47
C ALA A 119 5.51 14.90 13.97
N LYS A 120 6.63 15.46 13.48
CA LYS A 120 6.81 15.81 12.07
C LYS A 120 6.87 14.57 11.16
N ILE A 121 7.45 13.47 11.65
CA ILE A 121 7.49 12.19 10.93
C ILE A 121 6.09 11.58 10.84
N LEU A 122 5.33 11.56 11.94
CA LEU A 122 3.96 11.05 11.97
C LEU A 122 3.04 11.85 11.02
N GLN A 123 3.11 13.18 11.06
CA GLN A 123 2.33 14.03 10.15
C GLN A 123 2.65 13.75 8.67
N ARG A 124 3.93 13.55 8.33
CA ARG A 124 4.36 13.19 6.97
C ARG A 124 3.86 11.81 6.56
N LEU A 125 3.84 10.83 7.47
CA LEU A 125 3.31 9.48 7.20
C LEU A 125 1.80 9.51 6.94
N GLU A 126 1.04 10.23 7.75
CA GLU A 126 -0.39 10.41 7.54
C GLU A 126 -0.70 11.08 6.21
N GLN A 127 0.05 12.13 5.87
CA GLN A 127 -0.11 12.84 4.60
C GLN A 127 0.15 11.92 3.41
N ARG A 128 1.25 11.15 3.42
CA ARG A 128 1.55 10.17 2.38
C ARG A 128 0.46 9.10 2.26
N LYS A 129 -0.07 8.61 3.39
CA LYS A 129 -1.18 7.65 3.41
C LYS A 129 -2.45 8.24 2.79
N LYS A 130 -2.78 9.49 3.10
CA LYS A 130 -3.94 10.20 2.50
C LYS A 130 -3.78 10.35 1.00
N GLU A 131 -2.58 10.73 0.53
CA GLU A 131 -2.25 10.86 -0.89
C GLU A 131 -2.32 9.52 -1.63
N GLU A 132 -1.76 8.45 -1.04
CA GLU A 132 -1.82 7.10 -1.61
C GLU A 132 -3.27 6.61 -1.73
N ILE A 133 -4.07 6.80 -0.68
CA ILE A 133 -5.50 6.45 -0.69
C ILE A 133 -6.22 7.26 -1.78
N ALA A 134 -5.93 8.55 -1.92
CA ALA A 134 -6.52 9.39 -2.96
C ALA A 134 -6.15 8.91 -4.36
N LEU A 135 -4.88 8.56 -4.59
CA LEU A 135 -4.39 8.03 -5.87
C LEU A 135 -5.06 6.68 -6.19
N LYS A 136 -5.11 5.77 -5.21
CA LYS A 136 -5.77 4.47 -5.37
C LYS A 136 -7.26 4.61 -5.65
N LYS A 137 -7.96 5.53 -4.96
CA LYS A 137 -9.37 5.86 -5.24
C LYS A 137 -9.54 6.38 -6.67
N LYS A 138 -8.66 7.29 -7.13
CA LYS A 138 -8.68 7.82 -8.51
C LYS A 138 -8.44 6.72 -9.55
N GLN A 139 -7.47 5.84 -9.32
CA GLN A 139 -7.20 4.70 -10.21
C GLN A 139 -8.39 3.73 -10.28
N ILE A 140 -9.00 3.41 -9.13
CA ILE A 140 -10.21 2.57 -9.07
C ILE A 140 -11.36 3.25 -9.84
N TYR A 141 -11.55 4.56 -9.66
CA TYR A 141 -12.57 5.32 -10.38
C TYR A 141 -12.38 5.25 -11.90
N ILE A 142 -11.15 5.48 -12.38
CA ILE A 142 -10.81 5.39 -13.81
C ILE A 142 -11.07 3.98 -14.34
N ARG A 143 -10.62 2.94 -13.62
CA ARG A 143 -10.85 1.54 -14.01
C ARG A 143 -12.35 1.23 -14.13
N LYS A 144 -13.14 1.58 -13.11
CA LYS A 144 -14.60 1.41 -13.11
C LYS A 144 -15.24 2.16 -14.27
N SER A 145 -14.82 3.40 -14.53
CA SER A 145 -15.31 4.21 -15.66
C SER A 145 -15.01 3.53 -17.00
N LYS A 146 -13.81 2.97 -17.22
CA LYS A 146 -13.44 2.28 -18.46
C LYS A 146 -14.27 1.01 -18.69
N SER A 147 -14.46 0.21 -17.64
CA SER A 147 -15.32 -0.98 -17.70
C SER A 147 -16.78 -0.60 -17.96
N GLY A 148 -17.28 0.43 -17.28
CA GLY A 148 -18.64 0.95 -17.44
C GLY A 148 -18.89 1.52 -18.84
N GLU A 149 -17.91 2.20 -19.42
CA GLU A 149 -17.98 2.75 -20.78
C GLU A 149 -18.29 1.66 -21.81
N LYS A 150 -17.52 0.56 -21.77
CA LYS A 150 -17.70 -0.55 -22.72
C LYS A 150 -19.12 -1.11 -22.63
N LEU A 151 -19.59 -1.37 -21.41
CA LEU A 151 -20.94 -1.92 -21.21
C LEU A 151 -22.03 -0.94 -21.64
N TYR A 152 -21.89 0.34 -21.27
CA TYR A 152 -22.84 1.38 -21.61
C TYR A 152 -22.99 1.57 -23.12
N LYS A 153 -21.87 1.73 -23.82
CA LYS A 153 -21.86 1.92 -25.28
C LYS A 153 -22.49 0.74 -26.01
N ASN A 154 -22.23 -0.47 -25.54
CA ASN A 154 -22.68 -1.68 -26.22
C ASN A 154 -24.13 -2.06 -25.92
N LYS A 155 -24.65 -1.73 -24.74
CA LYS A 155 -25.92 -2.28 -24.23
C LYS A 155 -26.95 -1.23 -23.83
N CYS A 156 -26.55 0.01 -23.55
CA CYS A 156 -27.44 1.02 -22.98
C CYS A 156 -27.65 2.21 -23.93
N GLN A 157 -26.58 2.64 -24.61
CA GLN A 157 -26.52 3.92 -25.33
C GLN A 157 -27.59 4.06 -26.41
N SER A 158 -27.89 2.99 -27.16
CA SER A 158 -28.83 3.03 -28.28
C SER A 158 -30.25 3.46 -27.87
N CYS A 159 -30.65 3.16 -26.63
CA CYS A 159 -31.98 3.49 -26.10
C CYS A 159 -31.96 4.65 -25.10
N HIS A 160 -30.87 4.79 -24.32
CA HIS A 160 -30.76 5.80 -23.27
C HIS A 160 -30.00 7.07 -23.68
N GLY A 161 -29.44 7.12 -24.88
CA GLY A 161 -28.70 8.27 -25.41
C GLY A 161 -27.21 8.23 -25.07
N LYS A 162 -26.43 9.18 -25.59
CA LYS A 162 -24.96 9.21 -25.40
C LYS A 162 -24.56 9.48 -23.96
N LYS A 163 -25.43 10.15 -23.20
CA LYS A 163 -25.19 10.62 -21.84
C LYS A 163 -26.22 10.11 -20.83
N GLY A 164 -27.11 9.21 -21.22
CA GLY A 164 -28.19 8.67 -20.37
C GLY A 164 -29.38 9.62 -20.23
N GLU A 165 -29.49 10.56 -21.17
CA GLU A 165 -30.42 11.70 -21.20
C GLU A 165 -31.76 11.37 -21.83
N LEU A 166 -31.92 10.22 -22.49
CA LEU A 166 -33.18 9.88 -23.14
C LEU A 166 -34.11 9.16 -22.17
N LYS A 167 -35.40 9.48 -22.29
CA LYS A 167 -36.47 8.61 -21.82
C LYS A 167 -36.58 7.49 -22.85
N ALA A 168 -35.91 6.35 -22.62
CA ALA A 168 -35.98 5.21 -23.54
C ALA A 168 -37.44 4.82 -23.77
N LYS A 169 -37.82 4.76 -25.06
CA LYS A 169 -39.18 4.49 -25.55
C LYS A 169 -40.25 5.48 -25.04
N GLY A 170 -39.86 6.65 -24.53
CA GLY A 170 -40.78 7.62 -23.91
C GLY A 170 -41.28 7.24 -22.51
N LEU A 171 -41.00 6.03 -22.04
CA LEU A 171 -41.57 5.45 -20.81
C LEU A 171 -40.58 5.47 -19.63
N SER A 172 -39.29 5.26 -19.89
CA SER A 172 -38.29 5.21 -18.82
C SER A 172 -37.85 6.59 -18.33
N ARG A 173 -37.38 6.66 -17.09
CA ARG A 173 -36.70 7.85 -16.56
C ARG A 173 -35.33 8.00 -17.20
N GLN A 174 -34.85 9.24 -17.30
CA GLN A 174 -33.49 9.53 -17.73
C GLN A 174 -32.50 8.97 -16.71
N ILE A 175 -31.65 8.04 -17.13
CA ILE A 175 -30.78 7.29 -16.22
C ILE A 175 -29.61 8.14 -15.70
N ASN A 176 -29.29 9.26 -16.36
CA ASN A 176 -28.24 10.19 -15.93
C ASN A 176 -28.64 11.10 -14.77
N LYS A 177 -29.93 11.16 -14.42
CA LYS A 177 -30.45 11.91 -13.29
C LYS A 177 -30.59 11.06 -12.02
N LEU A 178 -30.47 9.74 -12.13
CA LEU A 178 -30.57 8.83 -10.99
C LEU A 178 -29.33 8.96 -10.09
N ASN A 179 -29.54 8.81 -8.79
CA ASN A 179 -28.45 8.56 -7.85
C ASN A 179 -28.05 7.06 -7.92
N LEU A 180 -26.98 6.68 -7.23
CA LEU A 180 -26.47 5.30 -7.27
C LEU A 180 -27.50 4.30 -6.75
N GLN A 181 -28.20 4.62 -5.66
CA GLN A 181 -29.19 3.74 -5.04
C GLN A 181 -30.36 3.49 -5.99
N ASP A 182 -30.95 4.55 -6.54
CA ASP A 182 -32.07 4.44 -7.48
C ASP A 182 -31.66 3.68 -8.74
N PHE A 183 -30.44 3.91 -9.24
CA PHE A 183 -29.92 3.21 -10.41
C PHE A 183 -29.77 1.71 -10.12
N THR A 184 -29.21 1.34 -8.97
CA THR A 184 -29.03 -0.06 -8.56
C THR A 184 -30.36 -0.76 -8.30
N ILE A 185 -31.27 -0.12 -7.57
CA ILE A 185 -32.59 -0.69 -7.28
C ILE A 185 -33.37 -0.88 -8.58
N SER A 186 -33.37 0.10 -9.49
CA SER A 186 -34.09 -0.04 -10.77
C SER A 186 -33.61 -1.25 -11.58
N ILE A 187 -32.30 -1.48 -11.68
CA ILE A 187 -31.77 -2.65 -12.41
C ILE A 187 -32.11 -3.95 -11.68
N ARG A 188 -31.98 -3.98 -10.35
CA ARG A 188 -32.35 -5.15 -9.54
C ARG A 188 -33.83 -5.51 -9.70
N ASP A 189 -34.71 -4.53 -9.66
CA ASP A 189 -36.14 -4.79 -9.73
C ASP A 189 -36.58 -5.24 -11.14
N TYR A 190 -35.91 -4.76 -12.19
CA TYR A 190 -36.08 -5.34 -13.54
C TYR A 190 -35.63 -6.80 -13.60
N ASN A 191 -34.53 -7.16 -12.93
CA ASN A 191 -34.04 -8.54 -12.85
C ASN A 191 -35.04 -9.43 -12.09
N ASN A 192 -35.57 -8.93 -10.97
CA ASN A 192 -36.52 -9.64 -10.12
C ASN A 192 -37.96 -9.62 -10.67
N GLY A 193 -38.24 -8.82 -11.70
CA GLY A 193 -39.58 -8.66 -12.26
C GLY A 193 -40.55 -7.84 -11.39
N THR A 194 -40.06 -7.14 -10.38
CA THR A 194 -40.87 -6.35 -9.43
C THR A 194 -41.07 -4.90 -9.87
N TYR A 195 -40.45 -4.48 -10.98
CA TYR A 195 -40.58 -3.13 -11.52
C TYR A 195 -40.97 -3.16 -12.99
N ASP A 196 -42.17 -2.64 -13.28
CA ASP A 196 -42.68 -2.47 -14.63
C ASP A 196 -43.41 -1.14 -14.80
N ARG A 197 -43.16 -0.51 -15.95
CA ARG A 197 -43.83 0.72 -16.41
C ARG A 197 -44.43 0.53 -17.81
N GLY A 198 -44.85 -0.70 -18.11
CA GLY A 198 -45.40 -1.13 -19.41
C GLY A 198 -44.33 -1.56 -20.43
N ALA A 199 -43.06 -1.66 -20.02
CA ALA A 199 -41.96 -2.02 -20.92
C ALA A 199 -40.77 -2.69 -20.21
N ALA A 200 -40.96 -3.25 -19.00
CA ALA A 200 -39.90 -3.95 -18.28
C ALA A 200 -39.27 -5.09 -19.06
N PHE A 201 -40.06 -5.78 -19.89
CA PHE A 201 -39.59 -6.85 -20.76
C PHE A 201 -38.43 -6.43 -21.68
N VAL A 202 -38.34 -5.14 -22.03
CA VAL A 202 -37.23 -4.59 -22.84
C VAL A 202 -35.95 -4.53 -22.03
N MET A 203 -36.03 -4.15 -20.75
CA MET A 203 -34.87 -3.99 -19.88
C MET A 203 -34.45 -5.28 -19.18
N LYS A 204 -35.37 -6.23 -19.00
CA LYS A 204 -35.11 -7.49 -18.28
C LYS A 204 -33.91 -8.27 -18.82
N PRO A 205 -33.73 -8.50 -20.14
CA PRO A 205 -32.56 -9.22 -20.67
C PRO A 205 -31.22 -8.53 -20.39
N TYR A 206 -31.22 -7.20 -20.30
CA TYR A 206 -30.02 -6.44 -19.95
C TYR A 206 -29.76 -6.48 -18.44
N ALA A 207 -30.82 -6.40 -17.64
CA ALA A 207 -30.73 -6.49 -16.18
C ALA A 207 -30.22 -7.85 -15.69
N THR A 208 -30.69 -8.96 -16.30
CA THR A 208 -30.29 -10.33 -15.94
C THR A 208 -28.84 -10.65 -16.25
N LEU A 209 -28.21 -9.91 -17.17
CA LEU A 209 -26.82 -10.11 -17.57
C LEU A 209 -25.85 -9.20 -16.81
N MET A 210 -26.34 -8.35 -15.91
CA MET A 210 -25.53 -7.41 -15.13
C MET A 210 -25.48 -7.83 -13.67
N ASN A 211 -24.28 -7.84 -13.08
CA ASN A 211 -24.12 -7.96 -11.64
C ASN A 211 -23.93 -6.56 -10.98
N ASP A 212 -23.89 -6.52 -9.66
CA ASP A 212 -23.67 -5.29 -8.88
C ASP A 212 -22.43 -4.49 -9.30
N ARG A 213 -21.36 -5.16 -9.73
CA ARG A 213 -20.13 -4.51 -10.19
C ARG A 213 -20.38 -3.80 -11.52
N ASP A 214 -21.08 -4.43 -12.44
CA ASP A 214 -21.42 -3.87 -13.76
C ASP A 214 -22.32 -2.65 -13.63
N VAL A 215 -23.34 -2.74 -12.79
CA VAL A 215 -24.25 -1.62 -12.45
C VAL A 215 -23.46 -0.43 -11.91
N LYS A 216 -22.59 -0.66 -10.92
CA LYS A 216 -21.74 0.39 -10.33
C LYS A 216 -20.76 0.98 -11.35
N ASN A 217 -20.18 0.15 -12.22
CA ASN A 217 -19.25 0.61 -13.25
C ASN A 217 -19.95 1.52 -14.26
N VAL A 218 -21.14 1.13 -14.76
CA VAL A 218 -21.94 1.95 -15.68
C VAL A 218 -22.34 3.26 -15.02
N TYR A 219 -22.76 3.24 -13.75
CA TYR A 219 -23.06 4.45 -13.01
C TYR A 219 -21.83 5.39 -12.93
N VAL A 220 -20.66 4.85 -12.53
CA VAL A 220 -19.41 5.63 -12.47
C VAL A 220 -19.05 6.24 -13.83
N TYR A 221 -19.21 5.50 -14.92
CA TYR A 221 -19.00 6.01 -16.27
C TYR A 221 -19.97 7.16 -16.60
N LEU A 222 -21.27 6.98 -16.37
CA LEU A 222 -22.27 8.03 -16.59
C LEU A 222 -21.96 9.29 -15.77
N ARG A 223 -21.48 9.14 -14.54
CA ARG A 223 -21.03 10.27 -13.72
C ARG A 223 -19.80 10.94 -14.32
N SER A 224 -18.80 10.18 -14.76
CA SER A 224 -17.56 10.73 -15.30
C SER A 224 -17.77 11.56 -16.58
N ILE A 225 -18.72 11.19 -17.45
CA ILE A 225 -19.02 11.94 -18.67
C ILE A 225 -19.99 13.12 -18.45
N ASN A 226 -20.77 13.11 -17.37
CA ASN A 226 -21.74 14.17 -17.07
C ASN A 226 -21.24 15.18 -16.02
N GLN A 227 -20.31 14.81 -15.15
CA GLN A 227 -19.74 15.73 -14.15
C GLN A 227 -18.65 16.65 -14.72
N LYS A 228 -17.88 16.20 -15.71
CA LYS A 228 -16.88 17.04 -16.42
C LYS A 228 -17.43 18.39 -16.89
N LYS A 229 -18.73 18.46 -17.23
CA LYS A 229 -19.37 19.68 -17.73
C LYS A 229 -19.92 20.62 -16.65
N LYS A 230 -20.14 20.14 -15.41
CA LYS A 230 -20.64 21.00 -14.31
C LYS A 230 -19.56 21.94 -13.75
N GLU A 231 -18.29 21.60 -13.97
CA GLU A 231 -17.14 22.44 -13.64
C GLU A 231 -16.84 23.45 -14.75
N GLU A 232 -17.09 23.10 -16.02
CA GLU A 232 -16.94 23.99 -17.18
C GLU A 232 -18.10 25.00 -17.32
N SER A 233 -19.30 24.71 -16.81
CA SER A 233 -20.45 25.63 -16.87
C SER A 233 -20.57 26.58 -15.67
N LYS A 234 -19.55 26.63 -14.80
CA LYS A 234 -19.47 27.50 -13.61
C LYS A 234 -18.29 28.48 -13.69
N LYS A 235 -17.62 28.54 -14.83
CA LYS A 235 -16.55 29.47 -15.15
C LYS A 235 -17.04 30.37 -16.28
#